data_AF-A0A521I1T9-F1
#
_entry.id   AF-A0A521I1T9-F1
#
_cell.length_a   1.000
_cell.length_b   1.000
_cell.length_c   1.000
_cell.angle_alpha   90.00
_cell.angle_beta   90.00
_cell.angle_gamma   90.00
#
_symmetry.space_group_name_H-M   'P 1'
#
loop_
_entity.id
_entity.type
_entity.pdbx_description
1 polymer ?
#
loop_
_entity_poly.entity_id
_entity_poly.type
_entity_poly.pdbx_seq_one_letter_code
_entity_poly.pdbx_strand_id
1 'polypeptide(L)'
;MSNLSTVPPSTRRFDPFLAALLIVFACFALTYAFVIPLFEGPDEDDHFRFAKYLADQRVLPVQLFQAGGGEAGHQGWQPPLYYALAALVISPIDTSAYETHLQRNPAQSFVGDIACCGRNLYFHFDSEDFPYQRTTLAVHLARGV
;
A
#
# COMPACT_ATOMS: atom_id res chain seq x y z
N MET A 1 -22.09 -52.16 16.19
CA MET A 1 -22.30 -50.94 17.01
C MET A 1 -20.94 -50.26 17.15
N SER A 2 -20.64 -49.28 16.29
CA SER A 2 -19.37 -48.57 16.24
C SER A 2 -19.51 -47.23 16.96
N ASN A 3 -18.78 -47.05 18.07
CA ASN A 3 -18.75 -45.82 18.84
C ASN A 3 -18.07 -44.70 18.04
N LEU A 4 -18.84 -43.66 17.69
CA LEU A 4 -18.33 -42.40 17.18
C LEU A 4 -17.70 -41.64 18.35
N SER A 5 -16.37 -41.59 18.41
CA SER A 5 -15.65 -40.68 19.31
C SER A 5 -15.91 -39.24 18.88
N THR A 6 -16.69 -38.52 19.67
CA THR A 6 -16.90 -37.08 19.54
C THR A 6 -15.62 -36.35 19.94
N VAL A 7 -14.92 -35.76 18.97
CA VAL A 7 -13.82 -34.82 19.24
C VAL A 7 -14.43 -33.57 19.88
N PRO A 8 -14.04 -33.18 21.11
CA PRO A 8 -14.61 -32.00 21.74
C PRO A 8 -14.22 -30.74 20.94
N PRO A 9 -15.11 -29.75 20.81
CA PRO A 9 -14.80 -28.52 20.11
C PRO A 9 -13.63 -27.81 20.79
N SER A 10 -12.59 -27.47 20.04
CA SER A 10 -11.48 -26.67 20.55
C SER A 10 -11.99 -25.28 20.88
N THR A 11 -12.25 -25.01 22.15
CA THR A 11 -12.55 -23.65 22.62
C THR A 11 -11.26 -22.84 22.47
N ARG A 12 -11.22 -21.93 21.49
CA ARG A 12 -10.10 -20.97 21.37
C ARG A 12 -10.07 -20.15 22.65
N ARG A 13 -9.11 -20.45 23.52
CA ARG A 13 -8.84 -19.63 24.70
C ARG A 13 -8.22 -18.31 24.23
N PHE A 14 -8.69 -17.21 24.79
CA PHE A 14 -8.09 -15.90 24.58
C PHE A 14 -6.68 -15.92 25.16
N ASP A 15 -5.67 -15.69 24.30
CA ASP A 15 -4.28 -15.61 24.71
C ASP A 15 -3.90 -14.12 24.87
N PRO A 16 -3.72 -13.63 26.11
CA PRO A 16 -3.42 -12.23 26.35
C PRO A 16 -2.05 -11.82 25.79
N PHE A 17 -1.11 -12.76 25.67
CA PHE A 17 0.19 -12.48 25.06
C PHE A 17 0.05 -12.26 23.55
N LEU A 18 -0.71 -13.12 22.86
CA LEU A 18 -1.03 -12.93 21.45
C LEU A 18 -1.77 -11.60 21.23
N ALA A 19 -2.74 -11.27 22.08
CA ALA A 19 -3.46 -10.01 21.99
C ALA A 19 -2.51 -8.81 22.15
N ALA A 20 -1.61 -8.84 23.15
CA ALA A 20 -0.61 -7.79 23.34
C ALA A 20 0.32 -7.65 22.14
N LEU A 21 0.79 -8.77 21.57
CA LEU A 21 1.65 -8.77 20.38
C LEU A 21 0.95 -8.14 19.17
N LEU A 22 -0.31 -8.50 18.93
CA LEU A 22 -1.11 -7.92 17.84
C LEU A 22 -1.36 -6.42 18.03
N ILE A 23 -1.57 -5.97 19.26
CA ILE A 23 -1.71 -4.54 19.57
C ILE A 23 -0.41 -3.79 19.26
N VAL A 24 0.73 -4.30 19.72
CA VAL A 24 2.04 -3.68 19.44
C VAL A 24 2.31 -3.64 17.94
N PHE A 25 2.02 -4.74 17.23
CA PHE A 25 2.12 -4.78 15.78
C PHE A 25 1.22 -3.72 15.12
N ALA A 26 -0.06 -3.63 15.51
CA ALA A 26 -0.99 -2.66 14.96
C ALA A 26 -0.54 -1.22 15.25
N CYS A 27 -0.01 -0.93 16.44
CA CYS A 27 0.57 0.36 16.76
C CYS A 27 1.70 0.73 15.79
N PHE A 28 2.67 -0.17 15.57
CA PHE A 28 3.76 0.08 14.62
C PHE A 28 3.28 0.21 13.18
N ALA A 29 2.35 -0.64 12.75
CA ALA A 29 1.78 -0.58 11.40
C ALA A 29 1.06 0.75 11.15
N LEU A 30 0.25 1.22 12.11
CA LEU A 30 -0.42 2.51 12.02
C LEU A 30 0.59 3.67 12.05
N THR A 31 1.58 3.64 12.93
CA THR A 31 2.63 4.67 12.95
C THR A 31 3.34 4.74 11.60
N TYR A 32 3.74 3.60 11.03
CA TYR A 32 4.34 3.54 9.70
C TYR A 32 3.41 4.13 8.63
N ALA A 33 2.14 3.75 8.64
CA ALA A 33 1.15 4.17 7.65
C ALA A 33 0.82 5.68 7.67
N PHE A 34 1.11 6.40 8.76
CA PHE A 34 0.87 7.84 8.88
C PHE A 34 2.16 8.68 8.86
N VAL A 35 3.29 8.14 9.32
CA VAL A 35 4.55 8.91 9.45
C VAL A 35 5.35 8.90 8.14
N ILE A 36 5.30 7.80 7.38
CA ILE A 36 6.02 7.72 6.12
C ILE A 36 5.25 8.54 5.07
N PRO A 37 5.87 9.56 4.44
CA PRO A 37 5.23 10.33 3.38
C PRO A 37 4.78 9.44 2.21
N LEU A 38 3.89 9.95 1.37
CA LEU A 38 3.32 9.15 0.29
C LEU A 38 4.41 8.75 -0.71
N PHE A 39 4.44 7.48 -1.09
CA PHE A 39 5.34 6.90 -2.08
C PHE A 39 6.82 6.82 -1.67
N GLU A 40 7.17 7.18 -0.42
CA GLU A 40 8.50 6.95 0.14
C GLU A 40 8.68 5.51 0.65
N GLY A 41 7.59 4.76 0.81
CA GLY A 41 7.63 3.34 1.14
C GLY A 41 8.24 2.50 -0.01
N PRO A 42 8.94 1.39 0.28
CA PRO A 42 9.47 0.51 -0.75
C PRO A 42 8.38 0.07 -1.73
N ASP A 43 8.59 0.36 -3.02
CA ASP A 43 7.70 0.02 -4.13
C ASP A 43 6.24 0.50 -3.98
N GLU A 44 5.97 1.45 -3.07
CA GLU A 44 4.61 1.87 -2.74
C GLU A 44 3.87 2.48 -3.94
N ASP A 45 4.57 3.26 -4.77
CA ASP A 45 4.00 3.83 -5.99
C ASP A 45 3.56 2.73 -6.94
N ASP A 46 4.39 1.73 -7.19
CA ASP A 46 4.04 0.65 -8.10
C ASP A 46 2.89 -0.22 -7.57
N HIS A 47 2.82 -0.46 -6.26
CA HIS A 47 1.69 -1.17 -5.67
C HIS A 47 0.38 -0.40 -5.82
N PHE A 48 0.42 0.90 -5.56
CA PHE A 48 -0.75 1.75 -5.71
C PHE A 48 -1.20 1.87 -7.18
N ARG A 49 -0.25 1.94 -8.13
CA ARG A 49 -0.53 1.99 -9.58
C ARG A 49 -1.26 0.78 -10.06
N PHE A 50 -0.86 -0.42 -9.63
CA PHE A 50 -1.59 -1.63 -9.97
C PHE A 50 -3.02 -1.53 -9.42
N ALA A 51 -3.21 -1.25 -8.13
CA ALA A 51 -4.55 -1.15 -7.55
C ALA A 51 -5.42 -0.09 -8.27
N LYS A 52 -4.86 1.08 -8.57
CA LYS A 52 -5.51 2.14 -9.35
C LYS A 52 -5.86 1.69 -10.76
N TYR A 53 -4.95 1.01 -11.45
CA TYR A 53 -5.20 0.45 -12.79
C TYR A 53 -6.39 -0.52 -12.79
N LEU A 54 -6.49 -1.39 -11.77
CA LEU A 54 -7.66 -2.27 -11.60
C LEU A 54 -8.94 -1.47 -11.31
N ALA A 55 -8.87 -0.45 -10.44
CA ALA A 55 -10.03 0.37 -10.10
C ALA A 55 -10.57 1.13 -11.32
N ASP A 56 -9.68 1.66 -12.15
CA ASP A 56 -10.01 2.46 -13.33
C ASP A 56 -10.42 1.60 -14.53
N GLN A 57 -9.62 0.58 -14.87
CA GLN A 57 -9.75 -0.17 -16.12
C GLN A 57 -10.54 -1.48 -15.95
N ARG A 58 -10.61 -2.03 -14.72
CA ARG A 58 -11.25 -3.32 -14.40
C ARG A 58 -10.71 -4.50 -15.22
N VAL A 59 -9.45 -4.44 -15.60
CA VAL A 59 -8.73 -5.50 -16.32
C VAL A 59 -7.38 -5.75 -15.66
N LEU A 60 -6.89 -6.98 -15.71
CA LEU A 60 -5.56 -7.29 -15.18
C LEU A 60 -4.47 -6.60 -16.04
N PRO A 61 -3.46 -5.97 -15.42
CA PRO A 61 -2.38 -5.33 -16.16
C PRO A 61 -1.48 -6.38 -16.83
N VAL A 62 -0.89 -5.98 -17.95
CA VAL A 62 0.19 -6.73 -18.59
C VAL A 62 1.52 -6.21 -18.06
N GLN A 63 2.42 -7.10 -17.64
CA GLN A 63 3.76 -6.70 -17.21
C GLN A 63 4.54 -6.10 -18.39
N LEU A 64 4.96 -4.85 -18.24
CA LEU A 64 5.85 -4.17 -19.19
C LEU A 64 7.25 -4.00 -18.58
N PHE A 65 8.28 -4.17 -19.40
CA PHE A 65 9.70 -4.06 -19.00
C PHE A 65 10.34 -2.74 -19.46
N GLN A 66 9.53 -1.69 -19.54
CA GLN A 66 9.99 -0.35 -19.90
C GLN A 66 10.30 0.49 -18.64
N ALA A 67 11.02 1.59 -18.83
CA ALA A 67 11.27 2.55 -17.74
C ALA A 67 9.93 3.01 -17.14
N GLY A 68 9.83 2.97 -15.81
CA GLY A 68 8.61 3.32 -15.07
C GLY A 68 7.43 2.34 -15.19
N GLY A 69 7.56 1.20 -15.88
CA GLY A 69 6.60 0.09 -15.80
C GLY A 69 5.30 0.26 -16.59
N GLY A 70 5.09 1.39 -17.27
CA GLY A 70 3.79 1.72 -17.88
C GLY A 70 2.74 2.08 -16.83
N GLU A 71 1.46 2.19 -17.19
CA GLU A 71 0.43 2.74 -16.29
C GLU A 71 0.29 2.00 -14.96
N ALA A 72 0.42 0.67 -14.96
CA ALA A 72 0.23 -0.18 -13.78
C ALA A 72 1.52 -0.42 -12.95
N GLY A 73 2.64 0.21 -13.32
CA GLY A 73 3.91 0.03 -12.63
C GLY A 73 4.58 -1.33 -12.86
N HIS A 74 5.62 -1.63 -12.10
CA HIS A 74 6.44 -2.82 -12.30
C HIS A 74 5.89 -4.11 -11.67
N GLN A 75 4.72 -4.07 -11.03
CA GLN A 75 4.17 -5.20 -10.25
C GLN A 75 3.12 -6.04 -10.99
N GLY A 76 2.91 -5.82 -12.30
CA GLY A 76 1.91 -6.56 -13.09
C GLY A 76 2.08 -8.09 -13.12
N TRP A 77 3.26 -8.60 -12.78
CA TRP A 77 3.53 -10.03 -12.63
C TRP A 77 3.03 -10.64 -11.30
N GLN A 78 2.74 -9.82 -10.29
CA GLN A 78 2.33 -10.30 -8.96
C GLN A 78 0.89 -10.82 -8.95
N PRO A 79 0.53 -11.76 -8.04
CA PRO A 79 -0.83 -12.24 -7.90
C PRO A 79 -1.83 -11.12 -7.57
N PRO A 80 -3.04 -11.10 -8.18
CA PRO A 80 -3.89 -9.91 -8.18
C PRO A 80 -4.74 -9.71 -6.92
N LEU A 81 -4.78 -10.67 -5.98
CA LEU A 81 -5.75 -10.64 -4.87
C LEU A 81 -5.63 -9.38 -4.01
N TYR A 82 -4.41 -9.05 -3.59
CA TYR A 82 -4.14 -7.85 -2.80
C TYR A 82 -4.60 -6.58 -3.54
N TYR A 83 -4.20 -6.44 -4.81
CA TYR A 83 -4.53 -5.29 -5.64
C TYR A 83 -6.02 -5.17 -5.91
N ALA A 84 -6.74 -6.27 -6.07
CA ALA A 84 -8.18 -6.28 -6.28
C ALA A 84 -8.95 -5.80 -5.03
N LEU A 85 -8.49 -6.18 -3.84
CA LEU A 85 -9.05 -5.69 -2.58
C LEU A 85 -8.78 -4.19 -2.39
N ALA A 86 -7.54 -3.75 -2.64
CA ALA A 86 -7.18 -2.34 -2.61
C ALA A 86 -8.01 -1.53 -3.63
N ALA A 87 -8.14 -2.03 -4.86
CA ALA A 87 -8.94 -1.42 -5.92
C ALA A 87 -10.41 -1.25 -5.50
N LEU A 88 -11.00 -2.25 -4.85
CA LEU A 88 -12.37 -2.17 -4.35
C LEU A 88 -12.53 -1.02 -3.35
N VAL A 89 -11.59 -0.89 -2.42
CA VAL A 89 -11.59 0.15 -1.37
C VAL A 89 -11.41 1.55 -1.98
N ILE A 90 -10.53 1.71 -2.95
CA ILE A 90 -10.21 3.04 -3.53
C ILE A 90 -11.12 3.43 -4.71
N SER A 91 -11.84 2.49 -5.33
CA SER A 91 -12.69 2.75 -6.51
C SER A 91 -13.71 3.90 -6.38
N PRO A 92 -14.33 4.21 -5.22
CA PRO A 92 -15.25 5.34 -5.11
C PRO A 92 -14.54 6.70 -4.96
N ILE A 93 -13.22 6.74 -4.88
CA ILE A 93 -12.43 7.95 -4.60
C ILE A 93 -11.84 8.51 -5.90
N ASP A 94 -11.98 9.82 -6.08
CA ASP A 94 -11.32 10.52 -7.18
C ASP A 94 -9.80 10.54 -6.97
N THR A 95 -9.08 9.80 -7.84
CA THR A 95 -7.63 9.70 -7.87
C THR A 95 -7.04 10.32 -9.14
N SER A 96 -7.78 11.21 -9.82
CA SER A 96 -7.33 11.86 -11.07
C SER A 96 -6.08 12.71 -10.90
N ALA A 97 -5.87 13.29 -9.71
CA ALA A 97 -4.69 14.08 -9.35
C ALA A 97 -3.46 13.22 -8.96
N TYR A 98 -3.53 11.90 -9.14
CA TYR A 98 -2.48 10.96 -8.76
C TYR A 98 -1.09 11.34 -9.28
N GLU A 99 -0.98 11.67 -10.57
CA GLU A 99 0.30 12.02 -11.20
C GLU A 99 0.95 13.27 -10.59
N THR A 100 0.16 14.17 -10.01
CA THR A 100 0.68 15.36 -9.31
C THR A 100 1.50 14.97 -8.08
N HIS A 101 1.16 13.87 -7.42
CA HIS A 101 1.89 13.35 -6.26
C HIS A 101 3.08 12.44 -6.65
N LEU A 102 3.19 11.99 -7.90
CA LEU A 102 4.33 11.20 -8.38
C LEU A 102 5.51 12.04 -8.90
N GLN A 103 5.65 13.27 -8.43
CA GLN A 103 6.78 14.10 -8.86
C GLN A 103 8.07 13.59 -8.22
N ARG A 104 8.75 12.65 -8.91
CA ARG A 104 10.03 12.10 -8.47
C ARG A 104 11.05 13.21 -8.33
N ASN A 105 11.79 13.17 -7.23
CA ASN A 105 12.85 14.11 -6.96
C ASN A 105 14.08 13.77 -7.83
N PRO A 106 14.49 14.62 -8.80
CA PRO A 106 15.62 14.33 -9.68
C PRO A 106 16.97 14.40 -8.94
N ALA A 107 17.01 15.05 -7.77
CA ALA A 107 18.18 15.07 -6.91
C ALA A 107 18.25 13.86 -5.97
N GLN A 108 17.30 12.92 -6.08
CA GLN A 108 17.31 11.70 -5.30
C GLN A 108 18.50 10.83 -5.66
N SER A 109 19.17 10.30 -4.65
CA SER A 109 20.16 9.26 -4.85
C SER A 109 20.08 8.20 -3.76
N PHE A 110 20.02 6.93 -4.18
CA PHE A 110 20.18 5.79 -3.29
C PHE A 110 21.64 5.58 -2.85
N VAL A 111 22.60 6.21 -3.54
CA VAL A 111 24.04 6.04 -3.33
C VAL A 111 24.77 7.37 -3.49
N GLY A 112 25.48 7.83 -2.45
CA GLY A 112 26.26 9.07 -2.52
C GLY A 112 26.27 9.84 -1.20
N ASP A 113 26.82 11.06 -1.24
CA ASP A 113 26.87 11.94 -0.08
C ASP A 113 25.45 12.41 0.29
N ILE A 114 25.00 11.97 1.46
CA ILE A 114 23.69 12.28 2.03
C ILE A 114 23.51 13.78 2.27
N ALA A 115 24.60 14.55 2.34
CA ALA A 115 24.57 16.00 2.46
C ALA A 115 24.41 16.74 1.12
N CYS A 116 24.66 16.08 -0.02
CA CYS A 116 24.66 16.71 -1.35
C CYS A 116 23.35 16.47 -2.13
N CYS A 117 22.65 15.38 -1.84
CA CYS A 117 21.50 14.91 -2.62
C CYS A 117 20.22 14.85 -1.77
N GLY A 118 19.06 15.01 -2.42
CA GLY A 118 17.76 14.93 -1.75
C GLY A 118 17.49 13.51 -1.26
N ARG A 119 17.05 13.36 -0.01
CA ARG A 119 16.74 12.05 0.58
C ARG A 119 15.42 11.47 0.08
N ASN A 120 14.46 12.32 -0.24
CA ASN A 120 13.12 11.90 -0.63
C ASN A 120 13.13 11.40 -2.07
N LEU A 121 12.40 10.31 -2.31
CA LEU A 121 12.07 9.78 -3.62
C LEU A 121 11.15 10.71 -4.40
N TYR A 122 10.23 11.39 -3.70
CA TYR A 122 9.20 12.25 -4.28
C TYR A 122 9.21 13.64 -3.63
N PHE A 123 8.64 14.61 -4.33
CA PHE A 123 8.26 15.89 -3.74
C PHE A 123 6.95 15.72 -2.97
N HIS A 124 6.92 16.27 -1.76
CA HIS A 124 5.74 16.27 -0.91
C HIS A 124 5.07 17.63 -0.89
N PHE A 125 3.75 17.63 -0.84
CA PHE A 125 2.91 18.82 -0.90
C PHE A 125 1.97 18.88 0.30
N ASP A 126 1.51 20.07 0.66
CA ASP A 126 0.54 20.29 1.75
C ASP A 126 -0.79 19.53 1.55
N SER A 127 -1.08 19.05 0.33
CA SER A 127 -2.22 18.17 0.05
C SER A 127 -2.08 16.76 0.65
N GLU A 128 -0.90 16.41 1.16
CA GLU A 128 -0.64 15.19 1.92
C GLU A 128 -1.01 15.34 3.41
N ASP A 129 -1.24 16.56 3.89
CA ASP A 129 -1.60 16.81 5.28
C ASP A 129 -3.04 16.40 5.61
N PHE A 130 -3.28 16.09 6.88
CA PHE A 130 -4.62 15.82 7.39
C PHE A 130 -5.47 17.10 7.39
N PRO A 131 -6.75 17.08 6.97
CA PRO A 131 -7.56 15.91 6.61
C PRO A 131 -7.31 15.41 5.18
N TYR A 132 -7.01 14.12 5.05
CA TYR A 132 -6.73 13.49 3.76
C TYR A 132 -7.93 13.53 2.83
N GLN A 133 -7.69 13.85 1.56
CA GLN A 133 -8.72 13.94 0.53
C GLN A 133 -8.23 13.31 -0.77
N ARG A 134 -9.17 12.87 -1.63
CA ARG A 134 -8.89 12.41 -3.00
C ARG A 134 -7.77 11.36 -3.05
N THR A 135 -6.74 11.56 -3.89
CA THR A 135 -5.59 10.68 -4.02
C THR A 135 -4.93 10.38 -2.67
N THR A 136 -4.67 11.40 -1.84
CA THR A 136 -4.04 11.21 -0.53
C THR A 136 -4.85 10.24 0.34
N LEU A 137 -6.17 10.42 0.39
CA LEU A 137 -7.06 9.51 1.11
C LEU A 137 -7.02 8.10 0.53
N ALA A 138 -7.05 7.96 -0.80
CA ALA A 138 -6.99 6.67 -1.46
C ALA A 138 -5.71 5.90 -1.13
N VAL A 139 -4.54 6.56 -1.12
CA VAL A 139 -3.26 5.93 -0.76
C VAL A 139 -3.27 5.47 0.70
N HIS A 140 -3.72 6.32 1.64
CA HIS A 140 -3.83 5.91 3.05
C HIS A 140 -4.80 4.73 3.27
N LEU A 141 -5.91 4.67 2.52
CA LEU A 141 -6.81 3.52 2.60
C LEU A 141 -6.17 2.25 2.00
N ALA A 142 -5.43 2.37 0.91
CA ALA A 142 -4.71 1.25 0.30
C ALA A 142 -3.63 0.68 1.25
N ARG A 143 -2.98 1.52 2.07
CA ARG A 143 -2.06 1.06 3.15
C ARG A 143 -2.73 0.18 4.19
N GLY A 144 -4.05 0.30 4.36
CA GLY A 144 -4.82 -0.44 5.37
C GLY A 144 -5.34 -1.81 4.92
N VAL A 145 -5.10 -2.20 3.66
CA VAL A 145 -5.49 -3.49 3.07
C VAL A 145 -4.40 -4.53 3.28
#